data_AF-A0A943GEK1-F1
#
_entry.id   AF-A0A943GEK1-F1
#
_cell.length_a   1.000
_cell.length_b   1.000
_cell.length_c   1.000
_cell.angle_alpha   90.00
_cell.angle_beta   90.00
_cell.angle_gamma   90.00
#
_symmetry.space_group_name_H-M   'P 1'
#
loop_
_entity.id
_entity.type
_entity.pdbx_description
1 polymer ?
#
loop_
_entity_poly.entity_id
_entity_poly.type
_entity_poly.pdbx_seq_one_letter_code
_entity_poly.pdbx_strand_id
1 'polypeptide(L)'
;MFVPKEQEFPDGNFPTCSYANPEEKNVFDLSIKLADEIGAEVCIANDPDADRTGMMVKHKGEWIYLNGNQIGILLLDYILKNSKNIPENSAIVSTIVSTPMLDFIAEDNSLKIFRTLTGFKYIGEKIKEFEEGKYNNGFLFGMEESIGYLKGTYVRDKDGIIGAMLLAEMSCYYKNKNISLIEVLEELYNKYGWYSEITYPVKKEGLQGSEDIKNMMKNLREKDLKVLLNKKINIVRDYKLQIEKDYVNNFQNKLDLPVSNVIQYILEDGTYITVRPSGTEPKIKYYIYTKGNSKEEADRKLDLILNEFKEYMESLK
;
A
#
# COMPACT_ATOMS: atom_id res chain seq x y z
N MET A 1 -18.61 -1.88 20.35
CA MET A 1 -18.15 -2.85 19.34
C MET A 1 -18.78 -4.19 19.67
N PHE A 2 -19.17 -4.95 18.66
CA PHE A 2 -19.70 -6.30 18.81
C PHE A 2 -18.71 -7.28 18.17
N VAL A 3 -18.55 -8.45 18.76
CA VAL A 3 -17.61 -9.48 18.31
C VAL A 3 -18.41 -10.75 17.99
N PRO A 4 -18.18 -11.41 16.83
CA PRO A 4 -18.73 -12.74 16.58
C PRO A 4 -18.35 -13.70 17.71
N LYS A 5 -19.32 -14.44 18.25
CA LYS A 5 -19.08 -15.33 19.41
C LYS A 5 -18.02 -16.40 19.10
N GLU A 6 -17.96 -16.85 17.86
CA GLU A 6 -17.00 -17.82 17.35
C GLU A 6 -15.55 -17.30 17.33
N GLN A 7 -15.36 -15.97 17.42
CA GLN A 7 -14.06 -15.29 17.40
C GLN A 7 -13.78 -14.51 18.70
N GLU A 8 -14.65 -14.63 19.72
CA GLU A 8 -14.54 -13.85 20.97
C GLU A 8 -13.36 -14.30 21.85
N PHE A 9 -13.04 -15.60 21.83
CA PHE A 9 -11.97 -16.19 22.64
C PHE A 9 -10.81 -16.67 21.75
N PRO A 10 -9.55 -16.57 22.23
CA PRO A 10 -8.40 -16.99 21.45
C PRO A 10 -8.41 -18.51 21.20
N ASP A 11 -8.29 -18.91 19.94
CA ASP A 11 -8.08 -20.29 19.51
C ASP A 11 -6.93 -20.34 18.50
N GLY A 12 -5.84 -21.03 18.85
CA GLY A 12 -4.65 -21.15 18.00
C GLY A 12 -4.87 -21.92 16.69
N ASN A 13 -6.03 -22.57 16.52
CA ASN A 13 -6.39 -23.22 15.25
C ASN A 13 -7.14 -22.29 14.29
N PHE A 14 -7.53 -21.09 14.72
CA PHE A 14 -8.31 -20.12 13.94
C PHE A 14 -9.49 -20.79 13.18
N PRO A 15 -10.39 -21.50 13.87
CA PRO A 15 -11.32 -22.46 13.26
C PRO A 15 -12.33 -21.85 12.27
N THR A 16 -12.46 -20.52 12.28
CA THR A 16 -13.41 -19.78 11.43
C THR A 16 -12.83 -19.33 10.10
N CYS A 17 -11.51 -19.45 9.87
CA CYS A 17 -10.85 -19.00 8.66
C CYS A 17 -9.64 -19.87 8.32
N SER A 18 -9.42 -20.14 7.03
CA SER A 18 -8.25 -20.91 6.58
C SER A 18 -6.92 -20.17 6.76
N TYR A 19 -6.96 -18.84 6.70
CA TYR A 19 -5.82 -17.96 6.88
C TYR A 19 -6.31 -16.65 7.53
N ALA A 20 -5.94 -16.43 8.78
CA ALA A 20 -6.36 -15.27 9.57
C ALA A 20 -5.59 -14.02 9.17
N ASN A 21 -5.81 -13.52 7.95
CA ASN A 21 -5.21 -12.28 7.45
C ASN A 21 -6.32 -11.34 6.97
N PRO A 22 -6.46 -10.14 7.55
CA PRO A 22 -7.50 -9.18 7.18
C PRO A 22 -7.35 -8.59 5.76
N GLU A 23 -6.32 -8.99 5.00
CA GLU A 23 -6.24 -8.81 3.54
C GLU A 23 -7.26 -9.69 2.77
N GLU A 24 -7.71 -10.79 3.37
CA GLU A 24 -8.62 -11.75 2.76
C GLU A 24 -10.08 -11.45 3.15
N LYS A 25 -10.95 -11.27 2.14
CA LYS A 25 -12.35 -10.85 2.35
C LYS A 25 -13.16 -11.83 3.21
N ASN A 26 -12.87 -13.13 3.12
CA ASN A 26 -13.59 -14.17 3.86
C ASN A 26 -13.37 -14.08 5.39
N VAL A 27 -12.32 -13.39 5.85
CA VAL A 27 -12.12 -13.13 7.29
C VAL A 27 -13.27 -12.31 7.88
N PHE A 28 -13.97 -11.53 7.06
CA PHE A 28 -15.08 -10.68 7.50
C PHE A 28 -16.44 -11.37 7.51
N ASP A 29 -16.59 -12.59 6.97
CA ASP A 29 -17.90 -13.22 6.76
C ASP A 29 -18.76 -13.28 8.04
N LEU A 30 -18.16 -13.67 9.17
CA LEU A 30 -18.85 -13.71 10.46
C LEU A 30 -19.19 -12.32 11.00
N SER A 31 -18.27 -11.37 10.83
CA SER A 31 -18.49 -9.97 11.26
C SER A 31 -19.57 -9.28 10.44
N ILE A 32 -19.64 -9.56 9.13
CA ILE A 32 -20.68 -9.07 8.23
C ILE A 32 -22.05 -9.61 8.63
N LYS A 33 -22.13 -10.93 8.87
CA LYS A 33 -23.38 -11.56 9.30
C LYS A 33 -23.90 -10.92 10.59
N LEU A 34 -23.03 -10.78 11.59
CA LEU A 34 -23.39 -10.11 12.85
C LEU A 34 -23.77 -8.65 12.63
N ALA A 35 -23.02 -7.93 11.79
CA ALA A 35 -23.29 -6.53 11.47
C ALA A 35 -24.67 -6.34 10.81
N ASP A 36 -25.04 -7.21 9.88
CA ASP A 36 -26.36 -7.20 9.26
C ASP A 36 -27.50 -7.48 10.27
N GLU A 37 -27.28 -8.40 11.22
CA GLU A 37 -28.25 -8.72 12.28
C GLU A 37 -28.51 -7.54 13.23
N ILE A 38 -27.48 -6.74 13.54
CA ILE A 38 -27.58 -5.64 14.51
C ILE A 38 -27.68 -4.25 13.87
N GLY A 39 -27.61 -4.16 12.54
CA GLY A 39 -27.62 -2.91 11.79
C GLY A 39 -26.31 -2.11 11.88
N ALA A 40 -25.17 -2.77 12.06
CA ALA A 40 -23.86 -2.11 11.96
C ALA A 40 -23.43 -1.97 10.49
N GLU A 41 -22.66 -0.92 10.20
CA GLU A 41 -22.24 -0.56 8.84
C GLU A 41 -20.72 -0.65 8.64
N VAL A 42 -19.97 -1.08 9.65
CA VAL A 42 -18.52 -1.19 9.63
C VAL A 42 -18.08 -2.48 10.31
N CYS A 43 -17.20 -3.23 9.66
CA CYS A 43 -16.51 -4.39 10.20
C CYS A 43 -15.00 -4.13 10.19
N ILE A 44 -14.33 -4.44 11.31
CA ILE A 44 -12.88 -4.30 11.47
C ILE A 44 -12.34 -5.66 11.91
N ALA A 45 -11.23 -6.10 11.32
CA ALA A 45 -10.59 -7.36 11.66
C ALA A 45 -9.08 -7.16 11.86
N ASN A 46 -8.52 -7.81 12.88
CA ASN A 46 -7.07 -7.87 13.11
C ASN A 46 -6.53 -9.27 12.77
N ASP A 47 -5.25 -9.34 12.44
CA ASP A 47 -4.53 -10.62 12.39
C ASP A 47 -4.16 -11.12 13.81
N PRO A 48 -3.70 -12.38 13.96
CA PRO A 48 -3.55 -13.02 15.27
C PRO A 48 -2.59 -12.36 16.25
N ASP A 49 -1.52 -11.73 15.76
CA ASP A 49 -0.56 -10.97 16.56
C ASP A 49 -0.89 -9.47 16.62
N ALA A 50 -2.02 -9.07 16.03
CA ALA A 50 -2.57 -7.72 16.05
C ALA A 50 -1.62 -6.65 15.49
N ASP A 51 -0.81 -7.01 14.51
CA ASP A 51 0.07 -6.08 13.79
C ASP A 51 -0.63 -5.47 12.56
N ARG A 52 -1.68 -6.10 12.01
CA ARG A 52 -2.47 -5.59 10.88
C ARG A 52 -3.94 -5.45 11.21
N THR A 53 -4.61 -4.53 10.50
CA THR A 53 -6.05 -4.29 10.69
C THR A 53 -6.80 -3.88 9.43
N GLY A 54 -7.73 -4.70 8.95
CA GLY A 54 -8.53 -4.44 7.75
C GLY A 54 -9.92 -3.91 8.06
N MET A 55 -10.61 -3.43 7.02
CA MET A 55 -11.96 -2.88 7.16
C MET A 55 -12.86 -3.24 5.98
N MET A 56 -14.12 -3.54 6.29
CA MET A 56 -15.23 -3.52 5.34
C MET A 56 -16.29 -2.52 5.80
N VAL A 57 -16.90 -1.81 4.85
CA VAL A 57 -17.93 -0.80 5.10
C VAL A 57 -19.16 -1.09 4.27
N LYS A 58 -20.34 -0.82 4.83
CA LYS A 58 -21.61 -0.94 4.13
C LYS A 58 -21.90 0.36 3.40
N HIS A 59 -22.07 0.28 2.08
CA HIS A 59 -22.39 1.44 1.23
C HIS A 59 -23.47 1.03 0.23
N LYS A 60 -24.57 1.79 0.17
CA LYS A 60 -25.72 1.51 -0.71
C LYS A 60 -26.27 0.07 -0.60
N GLY A 61 -26.19 -0.51 0.60
CA GLY A 61 -26.67 -1.86 0.90
C GLY A 61 -25.65 -2.98 0.66
N GLU A 62 -24.49 -2.68 0.08
CA GLU A 62 -23.44 -3.65 -0.22
C GLU A 62 -22.23 -3.49 0.70
N TRP A 63 -21.58 -4.61 1.04
CA TRP A 63 -20.34 -4.61 1.81
C TRP A 63 -19.14 -4.44 0.89
N ILE A 64 -18.41 -3.34 1.07
CA ILE A 64 -17.23 -2.98 0.29
C ILE A 64 -15.98 -3.17 1.14
N TYR A 65 -15.05 -3.96 0.63
CA TYR A 65 -13.72 -4.13 1.21
C TYR A 65 -12.81 -2.98 0.77
N LEU A 66 -12.13 -2.38 1.76
CA LEU A 66 -11.11 -1.37 1.54
C LEU A 66 -9.73 -2.00 1.71
N ASN A 67 -8.90 -1.89 0.68
CA ASN A 67 -7.54 -2.43 0.74
C ASN A 67 -6.62 -1.54 1.60
N GLY A 68 -5.38 -2.00 1.83
CA GLY A 68 -4.46 -1.29 2.72
C GLY A 68 -4.05 0.10 2.25
N ASN A 69 -3.93 0.31 0.93
CA ASN A 69 -3.66 1.65 0.39
C ASN A 69 -4.85 2.59 0.59
N GLN A 70 -6.07 2.12 0.32
CA GLN A 70 -7.31 2.88 0.49
C GLN A 70 -7.54 3.27 1.95
N ILE A 71 -7.35 2.32 2.87
CA ILE A 71 -7.39 2.61 4.31
C ILE A 71 -6.30 3.61 4.68
N GLY A 72 -5.07 3.40 4.20
CA GLY A 72 -3.93 4.29 4.49
C GLY A 72 -4.16 5.75 4.09
N ILE A 73 -4.71 5.99 2.89
CA ILE A 73 -5.02 7.36 2.43
C ILE A 73 -6.21 7.98 3.17
N LEU A 74 -7.23 7.18 3.51
CA LEU A 74 -8.37 7.64 4.31
C LEU A 74 -7.93 8.03 5.72
N LEU A 75 -7.11 7.20 6.36
CA LEU A 75 -6.54 7.47 7.68
C LEU A 75 -5.66 8.71 7.65
N LEU A 76 -4.79 8.85 6.66
CA LEU A 76 -3.94 10.04 6.52
C LEU A 76 -4.79 11.31 6.37
N ASP A 77 -5.74 11.34 5.43
CA ASP A 77 -6.65 12.48 5.24
C ASP A 77 -7.43 12.82 6.52
N TYR A 78 -7.95 11.80 7.20
CA TYR A 78 -8.66 11.96 8.47
C TYR A 78 -7.74 12.57 9.55
N ILE A 79 -6.52 12.06 9.70
CA ILE A 79 -5.53 12.57 10.67
C ILE A 79 -5.22 14.04 10.38
N LEU A 80 -5.02 14.41 9.11
CA LEU A 80 -4.70 15.78 8.70
C LEU A 80 -5.84 16.75 9.00
N LYS A 81 -7.08 16.34 8.73
CA LYS A 81 -8.27 17.18 8.95
C LYS A 81 -8.68 17.31 10.42
N ASN A 82 -8.30 16.37 11.28
CA ASN A 82 -8.84 16.27 12.65
C ASN A 82 -7.79 16.36 13.77
N SER A 83 -6.50 16.29 13.46
CA SER A 83 -5.46 16.51 14.47
C SER A 83 -5.26 18.01 14.70
N LYS A 84 -5.26 18.40 15.98
CA LYS A 84 -4.89 19.77 16.36
C LYS A 84 -3.37 19.89 16.38
N ASN A 85 -2.84 20.98 15.83
CA ASN A 85 -1.41 21.35 15.91
C ASN A 85 -0.45 20.27 15.36
N ILE A 86 -0.65 19.86 14.10
CA ILE A 86 0.36 19.03 13.41
C ILE A 86 1.62 19.89 13.23
N PRO A 87 2.78 19.47 13.77
CA PRO A 87 4.03 20.20 13.56
C PRO A 87 4.34 20.37 12.07
N GLU A 88 4.83 21.54 11.66
CA GLU A 88 5.18 21.80 10.25
C GLU A 88 6.26 20.85 9.70
N ASN A 89 7.12 20.34 10.58
CA ASN A 89 8.16 19.38 10.21
C ASN A 89 7.68 17.91 10.30
N SER A 90 6.38 17.66 10.45
CA SER A 90 5.83 16.32 10.43
C SER A 90 6.09 15.60 9.09
N ALA A 91 6.23 14.28 9.18
CA ALA A 91 6.55 13.43 8.04
C ALA A 91 5.72 12.15 8.04
N ILE A 92 5.33 11.76 6.82
CA ILE A 92 4.74 10.45 6.52
C ILE A 92 5.87 9.50 6.14
N VAL A 93 5.79 8.24 6.56
CA VAL A 93 6.77 7.22 6.18
C VAL A 93 6.04 6.01 5.59
N SER A 94 6.36 5.64 4.35
CA SER A 94 5.70 4.52 3.69
C SER A 94 6.65 3.82 2.75
N THR A 95 6.27 2.68 2.18
CA THR A 95 7.17 1.91 1.33
C THR A 95 7.14 2.39 -0.13
N ILE A 96 8.18 2.02 -0.87
CA ILE A 96 8.26 2.21 -2.32
C ILE A 96 7.23 1.40 -3.11
N VAL A 97 6.55 0.43 -2.48
CA VAL A 97 5.52 -0.41 -3.12
C VAL A 97 4.10 -0.04 -2.70
N SER A 98 3.93 0.91 -1.77
CA SER A 98 2.63 1.47 -1.38
C SER A 98 2.21 2.64 -2.29
N THR A 99 0.93 2.98 -2.30
CA THR A 99 0.33 3.89 -3.29
C THR A 99 1.10 5.21 -3.48
N PRO A 100 1.31 5.67 -4.73
CA PRO A 100 1.91 6.97 -5.01
C PRO A 100 1.00 8.14 -4.59
N MET A 101 -0.29 7.90 -4.36
CA MET A 101 -1.25 8.93 -3.95
C MET A 101 -0.86 9.64 -2.64
N LEU A 102 -0.12 8.95 -1.76
CA LEU A 102 0.43 9.55 -0.53
C LEU A 102 1.36 10.73 -0.81
N ASP A 103 2.11 10.71 -1.93
CA ASP A 103 3.06 11.78 -2.26
C ASP A 103 2.29 13.10 -2.51
N PHE A 104 1.18 13.01 -3.24
CA PHE A 104 0.32 14.17 -3.53
C PHE A 104 -0.43 14.68 -2.31
N ILE A 105 -0.93 13.76 -1.45
CA ILE A 105 -1.58 14.16 -0.18
C ILE A 105 -0.56 14.88 0.73
N ALA A 106 0.67 14.38 0.80
CA ALA A 106 1.74 15.00 1.58
C ALA A 106 2.08 16.39 1.05
N GLU A 107 2.28 16.54 -0.27
CA GLU A 107 2.59 17.80 -0.93
C GLU A 107 1.52 18.87 -0.68
N ASP A 108 0.23 18.52 -0.89
CA ASP A 108 -0.90 19.43 -0.66
C ASP A 108 -1.03 19.93 0.79
N ASN A 109 -0.48 19.16 1.74
CA ASN A 109 -0.46 19.51 3.16
C ASN A 109 0.90 20.01 3.64
N SER A 110 1.82 20.32 2.71
CA SER A 110 3.19 20.78 3.00
C SER A 110 3.99 19.84 3.92
N LEU A 111 3.70 18.54 3.86
CA LEU A 111 4.39 17.50 4.62
C LEU A 111 5.45 16.81 3.78
N LYS A 112 6.49 16.31 4.45
CA LYS A 112 7.46 15.42 3.79
C LYS A 112 6.96 13.98 3.81
N ILE A 113 7.25 13.24 2.74
CA ILE A 113 7.11 11.79 2.71
C ILE A 113 8.47 11.13 2.55
N PHE A 114 8.74 10.13 3.40
CA PHE A 114 9.93 9.29 3.32
C PHE A 114 9.52 7.92 2.79
N ARG A 115 10.05 7.56 1.62
CA ARG A 115 9.85 6.23 1.03
C ARG A 115 10.93 5.26 1.52
N THR A 116 10.53 4.09 2.01
CA THR A 116 11.43 3.03 2.48
C THR A 116 11.29 1.76 1.64
N LEU A 117 12.22 0.81 1.78
CA LEU A 117 11.99 -0.55 1.27
C LEU A 117 10.81 -1.23 1.99
N THR A 118 10.25 -2.28 1.40
CA THR A 118 9.19 -3.10 2.02
C THR A 118 9.66 -3.69 3.35
N GLY A 119 8.81 -3.59 4.37
CA GLY A 119 8.99 -4.10 5.72
C GLY A 119 9.01 -2.96 6.74
N PHE A 120 8.07 -2.99 7.69
CA PHE A 120 7.90 -1.97 8.73
C PHE A 120 9.15 -1.68 9.57
N LYS A 121 10.12 -2.61 9.63
CA LYS A 121 11.42 -2.35 10.26
C LYS A 121 12.12 -1.09 9.74
N TYR A 122 11.97 -0.78 8.44
CA TYR A 122 12.57 0.44 7.86
C TYR A 122 11.79 1.70 8.23
N ILE A 123 10.48 1.58 8.45
CA ILE A 123 9.66 2.65 9.01
C ILE A 123 10.08 2.91 10.47
N GLY A 124 10.24 1.85 11.27
CA GLY A 124 10.78 1.92 12.63
C GLY A 124 12.19 2.52 12.69
N GLU A 125 13.06 2.17 11.72
CA GLU A 125 14.38 2.79 11.58
C GLU A 125 14.27 4.29 11.33
N LYS A 126 13.40 4.75 10.42
CA LYS A 126 13.20 6.19 10.18
C LYS A 126 12.68 6.93 11.41
N ILE A 127 11.80 6.31 12.19
CA ILE A 127 11.37 6.88 13.49
C ILE A 127 12.58 7.12 14.39
N LYS A 128 13.46 6.12 14.53
CA LYS A 128 14.68 6.26 15.34
C LYS A 128 15.59 7.37 14.79
N GLU A 129 15.72 7.50 13.48
CA GLU A 129 16.54 8.55 12.87
C GLU A 129 15.99 9.95 13.07
N PHE A 130 14.68 10.11 13.15
CA PHE A 130 14.05 11.37 13.56
C PHE A 130 14.35 11.70 15.03
N GLU A 131 14.28 10.71 15.92
CA GLU A 131 14.62 10.87 17.35
C GLU A 131 16.11 11.21 17.56
N GLU A 132 17.00 10.65 16.73
CA GLU A 132 18.44 10.93 16.72
C GLU A 132 18.79 12.27 16.03
N GLY A 133 17.82 12.97 15.44
CA GLY A 133 18.03 14.25 14.77
C GLY A 133 18.77 14.16 13.44
N LYS A 134 18.83 12.98 12.80
CA LYS A 134 19.39 12.83 11.45
C LYS A 134 18.60 13.63 10.40
N TYR A 135 17.30 13.79 10.64
CA TYR A 135 16.43 14.68 9.88
C TYR A 135 15.74 15.65 10.84
N ASN A 136 15.56 16.90 10.40
CA ASN A 136 14.71 17.85 11.11
C ASN A 136 13.23 17.59 10.78
N ASN A 137 12.75 16.41 11.16
CA ASN A 137 11.39 15.95 10.90
C ASN A 137 10.87 15.14 12.10
N GLY A 138 9.54 15.14 12.30
CA GLY A 138 8.86 14.30 13.29
C GLY A 138 7.95 13.27 12.63
N PHE A 139 7.88 12.06 13.18
CA PHE A 139 6.98 11.03 12.67
C PHE A 139 5.51 11.40 12.93
N LEU A 140 4.70 11.48 11.87
CA LEU A 140 3.25 11.70 11.97
C LEU A 140 2.47 10.40 11.78
N PHE A 141 2.75 9.69 10.69
CA PHE A 141 2.01 8.50 10.29
C PHE A 141 2.90 7.59 9.44
N GLY A 142 2.75 6.28 9.64
CA GLY A 142 3.43 5.26 8.85
C GLY A 142 2.46 4.22 8.34
N MET A 143 2.64 3.79 7.09
CA MET A 143 1.79 2.75 6.51
C MET A 143 2.47 1.87 5.46
N GLU A 144 2.00 0.63 5.32
CA GLU A 144 2.31 -0.31 4.22
C GLU A 144 1.01 -0.77 3.52
N GLU A 145 1.08 -1.06 2.22
CA GLU A 145 -0.07 -1.52 1.43
C GLU A 145 -0.64 -2.84 1.93
N SER A 146 0.17 -3.62 2.64
CA SER A 146 -0.20 -4.86 3.33
C SER A 146 -0.86 -4.59 4.69
N ILE A 147 -1.69 -3.54 4.78
CA ILE A 147 -2.59 -3.26 5.91
C ILE A 147 -1.84 -3.02 7.25
N GLY A 148 -0.67 -2.40 7.16
CA GLY A 148 0.12 -2.00 8.32
C GLY A 148 0.00 -0.51 8.57
N TYR A 149 -0.34 -0.09 9.79
CA TYR A 149 -0.44 1.33 10.15
C TYR A 149 0.19 1.62 11.50
N LEU A 150 0.71 2.82 11.65
CA LEU A 150 1.21 3.35 12.92
C LEU A 150 0.99 4.85 12.98
N LYS A 151 0.41 5.34 14.08
CA LYS A 151 0.28 6.77 14.37
C LYS A 151 0.90 7.07 15.73
N GLY A 152 2.12 7.61 15.72
CA GLY A 152 2.93 7.84 16.92
C GLY A 152 4.15 6.92 16.99
N THR A 153 4.97 7.07 18.03
CA THR A 153 6.30 6.44 18.12
C THR A 153 6.44 5.50 19.33
N TYR A 154 5.34 4.97 19.86
CA TYR A 154 5.33 4.07 21.03
C TYR A 154 5.86 2.65 20.72
N VAL A 155 5.78 2.21 19.46
CA VAL A 155 6.40 0.96 18.98
C VAL A 155 7.26 1.23 17.74
N ARG A 156 7.98 0.20 17.27
CA ARG A 156 8.78 0.20 16.03
C ARG A 156 8.25 -0.82 15.02
N ASP A 157 6.97 -1.15 15.14
CA ASP A 157 6.24 -2.06 14.27
C ASP A 157 4.86 -1.47 13.95
N LYS A 158 4.08 -2.18 13.14
CA LYS A 158 2.67 -1.90 12.92
C LYS A 158 1.90 -2.11 14.23
N ASP A 159 0.81 -1.39 14.39
CA ASP A 159 -0.09 -1.55 15.54
C ASP A 159 -1.54 -1.63 15.05
N GLY A 160 -2.03 -2.86 14.90
CA GLY A 160 -3.38 -3.15 14.45
C GLY A 160 -4.44 -2.64 15.43
N ILE A 161 -4.14 -2.58 16.73
CA ILE A 161 -5.07 -2.05 17.74
C ILE A 161 -5.26 -0.55 17.58
N ILE A 162 -4.17 0.20 17.36
CA ILE A 162 -4.27 1.64 17.10
C ILE A 162 -4.87 1.91 15.73
N GLY A 163 -4.54 1.11 14.72
CA GLY A 163 -5.23 1.18 13.44
C GLY A 163 -6.75 0.95 13.57
N ALA A 164 -7.18 -0.07 14.33
CA ALA A 164 -8.59 -0.34 14.59
C ALA A 164 -9.29 0.79 15.33
N MET A 165 -8.62 1.39 16.33
CA MET A 165 -9.13 2.58 17.02
C MET A 165 -9.33 3.75 16.06
N LEU A 166 -8.34 4.04 15.19
CA LEU A 166 -8.43 5.12 14.20
C LEU A 166 -9.52 4.85 13.16
N LEU A 167 -9.66 3.62 12.71
CA LEU A 167 -10.73 3.20 11.79
C LEU A 167 -12.11 3.42 12.40
N ALA A 168 -12.30 3.03 13.67
CA ALA A 168 -13.56 3.24 14.39
C ALA A 168 -13.85 4.73 14.61
N GLU A 169 -12.83 5.52 14.99
CA GLU A 169 -12.95 6.96 15.19
C GLU A 169 -13.31 7.69 13.89
N MET A 170 -12.59 7.41 12.81
CA MET A 170 -12.83 7.95 11.47
C MET A 170 -14.24 7.59 10.96
N SER A 171 -14.66 6.34 11.15
CA SER A 171 -15.99 5.87 10.76
C SER A 171 -17.09 6.63 11.52
N CYS A 172 -16.94 6.79 12.84
CA CYS A 172 -17.88 7.53 13.67
C CYS A 172 -17.95 9.01 13.25
N TYR A 173 -16.79 9.63 12.99
CA TYR A 173 -16.70 11.01 12.57
C TYR A 173 -17.47 11.29 11.27
N TYR A 174 -17.24 10.49 10.22
CA TYR A 174 -17.92 10.68 8.95
C TYR A 174 -19.38 10.27 9.01
N LYS A 175 -19.74 9.23 9.78
CA LYS A 175 -21.15 8.89 10.04
C LYS A 175 -21.92 10.04 10.69
N ASN A 176 -21.33 10.75 11.65
CA ASN A 176 -21.95 11.92 12.28
C ASN A 176 -22.19 13.09 11.30
N LYS A 177 -21.52 13.08 10.15
CA LYS A 177 -21.75 14.04 9.04
C LYS A 177 -22.69 13.50 7.97
N ASN A 178 -23.20 12.28 8.12
CA ASN A 178 -23.94 11.53 7.10
C ASN A 178 -23.15 11.35 5.80
N ILE A 179 -21.83 11.18 5.90
CA ILE A 179 -20.94 10.90 4.77
C ILE A 179 -20.37 9.49 4.97
N SER A 180 -20.40 8.67 3.93
CA SER A 180 -19.78 7.35 3.96
C SER A 180 -18.29 7.42 3.62
N LEU A 181 -17.50 6.47 4.13
CA LEU A 181 -16.06 6.41 3.83
C LEU A 181 -15.77 6.17 2.34
N ILE A 182 -16.72 5.59 1.60
CA ILE A 182 -16.64 5.45 0.16
C ILE A 182 -16.72 6.81 -0.52
N GLU A 183 -17.65 7.67 -0.13
CA GLU A 183 -17.75 9.03 -0.68
C GLU A 183 -16.49 9.85 -0.38
N VAL A 184 -15.91 9.73 0.82
CA VAL A 184 -14.62 10.37 1.15
C VAL A 184 -13.49 9.85 0.27
N LEU A 185 -13.44 8.54 0.02
CA LEU A 185 -12.44 7.94 -0.87
C LEU A 185 -12.61 8.44 -2.31
N GLU A 186 -13.85 8.53 -2.79
CA GLU A 186 -14.19 9.08 -4.11
C GLU A 186 -13.78 10.55 -4.23
N GLU A 187 -13.99 11.37 -3.19
CA GLU A 187 -13.52 12.76 -3.13
C GLU A 187 -11.99 12.85 -3.26
N LEU A 188 -11.26 11.99 -2.55
CA LEU A 188 -9.80 11.92 -2.65
C LEU A 188 -9.34 11.51 -4.05
N TYR A 189 -9.99 10.51 -4.66
CA TYR A 189 -9.69 10.11 -6.04
C TYR A 189 -10.05 11.17 -7.07
N ASN A 190 -11.15 11.90 -6.90
CA ASN A 190 -11.49 13.03 -7.77
C ASN A 190 -10.44 14.14 -7.68
N LYS A 191 -9.84 14.35 -6.51
CA LYS A 191 -8.81 15.38 -6.30
C LYS A 191 -7.45 14.98 -6.85
N TYR A 192 -6.96 13.79 -6.52
CA TYR A 192 -5.58 13.38 -6.84
C TYR A 192 -5.48 12.43 -8.04
N GLY A 193 -6.62 11.99 -8.58
CA GLY A 193 -6.78 11.03 -9.67
C GLY A 193 -7.22 9.66 -9.19
N TRP A 194 -7.94 8.93 -10.05
CA TRP A 194 -8.45 7.60 -9.74
C TRP A 194 -7.34 6.57 -9.90
N TYR A 195 -7.01 5.88 -8.82
CA TYR A 195 -6.01 4.82 -8.81
C TYR A 195 -6.66 3.45 -8.77
N SER A 196 -6.05 2.52 -9.50
CA SER A 196 -6.31 1.09 -9.38
C SER A 196 -4.99 0.35 -9.23
N GLU A 197 -4.99 -0.70 -8.42
CA GLU A 197 -3.77 -1.37 -8.03
C GLU A 197 -3.89 -2.89 -7.96
N ILE A 198 -2.77 -3.56 -8.18
CA ILE A 198 -2.62 -4.98 -7.93
C ILE A 198 -1.21 -5.31 -7.43
N THR A 199 -1.14 -6.21 -6.44
CA THR A 199 0.08 -6.95 -6.13
C THR A 199 -0.05 -8.35 -6.71
N TYR A 200 0.66 -8.63 -7.79
CA TYR A 200 0.60 -9.90 -8.49
C TYR A 200 1.81 -10.79 -8.17
N PRO A 201 1.65 -11.84 -7.34
CA PRO A 201 2.70 -12.80 -7.09
C PRO A 201 2.80 -13.83 -8.21
N VAL A 202 4.01 -14.02 -8.75
CA VAL A 202 4.35 -15.10 -9.68
C VAL A 202 5.25 -16.09 -8.96
N LYS A 203 4.77 -17.33 -8.78
CA LYS A 203 5.59 -18.44 -8.31
C LYS A 203 6.14 -19.21 -9.52
N LYS A 204 7.40 -19.60 -9.47
CA LYS A 204 8.02 -20.54 -10.41
C LYS A 204 8.51 -21.76 -9.65
N GLU A 205 8.68 -22.88 -10.34
CA GLU A 205 9.01 -24.15 -9.72
C GLU A 205 10.52 -24.44 -9.76
N GLY A 206 11.01 -24.97 -8.64
CA GLY A 206 12.36 -25.52 -8.52
C GLY A 206 13.50 -24.53 -8.79
N LEU A 207 14.69 -25.10 -9.01
CA LEU A 207 15.92 -24.33 -9.29
C LEU A 207 15.82 -23.55 -10.60
N GLN A 208 15.16 -24.11 -11.62
CA GLN A 208 14.93 -23.44 -12.89
C GLN A 208 14.15 -22.13 -12.70
N GLY A 209 13.12 -22.14 -11.84
CA GLY A 209 12.35 -20.94 -11.53
C GLY A 209 13.17 -19.81 -10.93
N SER A 210 14.15 -20.13 -10.09
CA SER A 210 15.09 -19.14 -9.53
C SER A 210 16.01 -18.55 -10.60
N GLU A 211 16.51 -19.37 -11.54
CA GLU A 211 17.36 -18.88 -12.63
C GLU A 211 16.56 -18.04 -13.65
N ASP A 212 15.34 -18.45 -13.99
CA ASP A 212 14.41 -17.66 -14.82
C ASP A 212 14.21 -16.25 -14.22
N ILE A 213 13.91 -16.16 -12.91
CA ILE A 213 13.72 -14.88 -12.22
C ILE A 213 15.00 -14.03 -12.27
N LYS A 214 16.16 -14.66 -12.09
CA LYS A 214 17.46 -13.99 -12.16
C LYS A 214 17.73 -13.44 -13.56
N ASN A 215 17.43 -14.20 -14.61
CA ASN A 215 17.54 -13.77 -16.00
C ASN A 215 16.57 -12.63 -16.31
N MET A 216 15.30 -12.74 -15.90
CA MET A 216 14.32 -11.66 -16.04
C MET A 216 14.85 -10.35 -15.45
N MET A 217 15.32 -10.39 -14.20
CA MET A 217 15.84 -9.21 -13.50
C MET A 217 17.17 -8.69 -14.05
N LYS A 218 17.95 -9.54 -14.73
CA LYS A 218 19.15 -9.14 -15.46
C LYS A 218 18.78 -8.44 -16.76
N ASN A 219 17.93 -9.08 -17.57
CA ASN A 219 17.47 -8.58 -18.87
C ASN A 219 16.67 -7.28 -18.75
N LEU A 220 15.89 -7.11 -17.67
CA LEU A 220 15.25 -5.84 -17.33
C LEU A 220 16.25 -4.69 -17.12
N ARG A 221 17.45 -4.97 -16.58
CA ARG A 221 18.47 -3.95 -16.28
C ARG A 221 19.37 -3.64 -17.46
N GLU A 222 19.70 -4.64 -18.27
CA GLU A 222 20.63 -4.49 -19.39
C GLU A 222 19.99 -3.73 -20.56
N LYS A 223 18.67 -3.82 -20.72
CA LYS A 223 17.94 -2.97 -21.64
C LYS A 223 17.79 -1.60 -20.98
N ASP A 224 18.49 -0.57 -21.46
CA ASP A 224 18.22 0.83 -21.09
C ASP A 224 16.87 1.25 -21.69
N LEU A 225 15.79 0.74 -21.09
CA LEU A 225 14.44 0.92 -21.58
C LEU A 225 14.04 2.38 -21.40
N LYS A 226 13.80 3.07 -22.52
CA LYS A 226 13.12 4.38 -22.54
C LYS A 226 11.62 4.25 -22.78
N VAL A 227 11.19 3.06 -23.19
CA VAL A 227 9.80 2.71 -23.48
C VAL A 227 9.53 1.34 -22.87
N LEU A 228 8.40 1.20 -22.18
CA LEU A 228 7.89 -0.05 -21.62
C LEU A 228 6.39 -0.14 -21.94
N LEU A 229 5.95 -1.27 -22.50
CA LEU A 229 4.54 -1.49 -22.89
C LEU A 229 3.98 -0.34 -23.78
N ASN A 230 4.75 0.05 -24.80
CA ASN A 230 4.44 1.14 -25.72
C ASN A 230 4.23 2.53 -25.06
N LYS A 231 4.70 2.71 -23.82
CA LYS A 231 4.65 3.98 -23.09
C LYS A 231 6.05 4.45 -22.77
N LYS A 232 6.29 5.76 -22.88
CA LYS A 232 7.58 6.32 -22.43
C LYS A 232 7.72 6.14 -20.92
N ILE A 233 8.95 5.91 -20.51
CA ILE A 233 9.32 5.86 -19.11
C ILE A 233 9.75 7.27 -18.70
N ASN A 234 9.12 7.82 -17.68
CA ASN A 234 9.52 9.09 -17.09
C ASN A 234 10.65 8.87 -16.09
N ILE A 235 10.50 7.89 -15.18
CA ILE A 235 11.49 7.62 -14.12
C ILE A 235 11.75 6.12 -14.03
N VAL A 236 13.03 5.76 -13.86
CA VAL A 236 13.47 4.41 -13.47
C VAL A 236 14.24 4.50 -12.16
N ARG A 237 13.83 3.71 -11.17
CA ARG A 237 14.58 3.51 -9.92
C ARG A 237 15.07 2.08 -9.86
N ASP A 238 16.37 1.87 -9.88
CA ASP A 238 16.99 0.57 -9.62
C ASP A 238 17.68 0.60 -8.25
N TYR A 239 17.03 -0.01 -7.27
CA TYR A 239 17.51 -0.06 -5.89
C TYR A 239 18.71 -0.98 -5.72
N LYS A 240 19.03 -1.82 -6.72
CA LYS A 240 20.23 -2.67 -6.69
C LYS A 240 21.45 -1.89 -7.15
N LEU A 241 21.28 -1.09 -8.19
CA LEU A 241 22.34 -0.20 -8.71
C LEU A 241 22.41 1.13 -7.95
N GLN A 242 21.43 1.41 -7.08
CA GLN A 242 21.25 2.67 -6.36
C GLN A 242 21.16 3.89 -7.29
N ILE A 243 20.46 3.75 -8.42
CA ILE A 243 20.32 4.80 -9.42
C ILE A 243 18.85 5.12 -9.63
N GLU A 244 18.53 6.41 -9.64
CA GLU A 244 17.30 6.97 -10.20
C GLU A 244 17.65 7.72 -11.48
N LYS A 245 16.99 7.38 -12.59
CA LYS A 245 17.05 8.12 -13.85
C LYS A 245 15.72 8.82 -14.07
N ASP A 246 15.74 10.14 -14.16
CA ASP A 246 14.61 10.97 -14.58
C ASP A 246 14.83 11.39 -16.04
N TYR A 247 14.09 10.77 -16.95
CA TYR A 247 14.17 11.02 -18.38
C TYR A 247 13.44 12.30 -18.80
N VAL A 248 12.52 12.81 -17.96
CA VAL A 248 11.79 14.06 -18.26
C VAL A 248 12.70 15.26 -18.01
N ASN A 249 13.40 15.27 -16.87
CA ASN A 249 14.30 16.35 -16.47
C ASN A 249 15.75 16.12 -16.92
N ASN A 250 16.02 14.99 -17.60
CA ASN A 250 17.35 14.56 -18.05
C ASN A 250 18.39 14.57 -16.89
N PHE A 251 17.99 13.98 -15.76
CA PHE A 251 18.77 14.01 -14.53
C PHE A 251 18.95 12.59 -13.96
N GLN A 252 20.07 12.35 -13.28
CA GLN A 252 20.35 11.08 -12.62
C GLN A 252 20.78 11.31 -11.16
N ASN A 253 20.11 10.63 -10.23
CA ASN A 253 20.37 10.67 -8.80
C ASN A 253 20.88 9.33 -8.26
N LYS A 254 21.61 9.39 -7.15
CA LYS A 254 21.85 8.20 -6.32
C LYS A 254 20.68 7.99 -5.37
N LEU A 255 20.17 6.77 -5.28
CA LEU A 255 19.14 6.40 -4.30
C LEU A 255 19.75 6.23 -2.91
N ASP A 256 19.12 6.85 -1.91
CA ASP A 256 19.52 6.79 -0.50
C ASP A 256 18.68 5.77 0.30
N LEU A 257 18.64 4.54 -0.20
CA LEU A 257 18.02 3.40 0.47
C LEU A 257 18.97 2.19 0.44
N PRO A 258 18.82 1.22 1.37
CA PRO A 258 19.61 0.00 1.35
C PRO A 258 19.52 -0.70 -0.01
N VAL A 259 20.61 -1.38 -0.41
CA VAL A 259 20.65 -2.12 -1.67
C VAL A 259 19.58 -3.22 -1.66
N SER A 260 18.73 -3.24 -2.68
CA SER A 260 17.69 -4.26 -2.82
C SER A 260 17.47 -4.63 -4.27
N ASN A 261 17.17 -5.90 -4.56
CA ASN A 261 16.86 -6.33 -5.92
C ASN A 261 15.43 -5.91 -6.30
N VAL A 262 15.24 -4.62 -6.55
CA VAL A 262 13.96 -4.02 -6.92
C VAL A 262 14.19 -3.04 -8.04
N ILE A 263 13.28 -3.01 -9.02
CA ILE A 263 13.24 -2.00 -10.07
C ILE A 263 11.83 -1.41 -10.09
N GLN A 264 11.73 -0.09 -10.14
CA GLN A 264 10.47 0.62 -10.29
C GLN A 264 10.51 1.49 -11.55
N TYR A 265 9.45 1.40 -12.35
CA TYR A 265 9.21 2.21 -13.53
C TYR A 265 8.02 3.12 -13.26
N ILE A 266 8.16 4.40 -13.58
CA ILE A 266 7.07 5.37 -13.61
C ILE A 266 6.90 5.80 -15.05
N LEU A 267 5.75 5.49 -15.64
CA LEU A 267 5.44 5.74 -17.04
C LEU A 267 4.83 7.13 -17.24
N GLU A 268 4.83 7.61 -18.48
CA GLU A 268 4.34 8.95 -18.83
C GLU A 268 2.88 9.22 -18.49
N ASP A 269 2.06 8.17 -18.34
CA ASP A 269 0.65 8.27 -17.98
C ASP A 269 0.37 8.12 -16.47
N GLY A 270 1.42 8.15 -15.64
CA GLY A 270 1.32 8.01 -14.19
C GLY A 270 1.17 6.57 -13.70
N THR A 271 1.38 5.57 -14.57
CA THR A 271 1.45 4.17 -14.17
C THR A 271 2.76 3.87 -13.44
N TYR A 272 2.69 3.17 -12.31
CA TYR A 272 3.84 2.67 -11.57
C TYR A 272 3.91 1.15 -11.72
N ILE A 273 5.08 0.62 -12.05
CA ILE A 273 5.35 -0.82 -12.10
C ILE A 273 6.60 -1.10 -11.28
N THR A 274 6.44 -1.78 -10.15
CA THR A 274 7.55 -2.22 -9.30
C THR A 274 7.72 -3.73 -9.37
N VAL A 275 8.93 -4.17 -9.70
CA VAL A 275 9.31 -5.59 -9.80
C VAL A 275 10.22 -5.96 -8.65
N ARG A 276 9.80 -6.95 -7.86
CA ARG A 276 10.53 -7.40 -6.67
C ARG A 276 10.58 -8.92 -6.57
N PRO A 277 11.71 -9.58 -6.88
CA PRO A 277 11.96 -10.96 -6.52
C PRO A 277 12.01 -11.18 -5.01
N SER A 278 11.59 -12.36 -4.58
CA SER A 278 11.87 -12.91 -3.27
C SER A 278 13.34 -13.32 -3.17
N GLY A 279 13.93 -13.17 -1.99
CA GLY A 279 15.31 -13.60 -1.73
C GLY A 279 15.43 -15.08 -1.35
N THR A 280 14.34 -15.70 -0.90
CA THR A 280 14.34 -17.06 -0.32
C THR A 280 13.53 -18.07 -1.12
N GLU A 281 12.60 -17.60 -1.95
CA GLU A 281 11.69 -18.45 -2.73
C GLU A 281 11.80 -18.10 -4.22
N PRO A 282 11.56 -19.05 -5.14
CA PRO A 282 11.42 -18.80 -6.57
C PRO A 282 10.11 -18.05 -6.87
N LYS A 283 9.99 -16.83 -6.34
CA LYS A 283 8.82 -15.97 -6.42
C LYS A 283 9.23 -14.56 -6.80
N ILE A 284 8.48 -13.93 -7.71
CA ILE A 284 8.63 -12.52 -8.08
C ILE A 284 7.27 -11.83 -7.96
N LYS A 285 7.25 -10.62 -7.41
CA LYS A 285 6.02 -9.83 -7.26
C LYS A 285 6.04 -8.63 -8.18
N TYR A 286 4.91 -8.34 -8.80
CA TYR A 286 4.66 -7.11 -9.56
C TYR A 286 3.67 -6.26 -8.76
N TYR A 287 4.06 -5.03 -8.45
CA TYR A 287 3.18 -4.04 -7.85
C TYR A 287 2.86 -3.03 -8.95
N ILE A 288 1.61 -2.98 -9.38
CA ILE A 288 1.17 -2.13 -10.47
C ILE A 288 0.12 -1.16 -9.94
N TYR A 289 0.33 0.12 -10.20
CA TYR A 289 -0.65 1.18 -9.95
C TYR A 289 -0.92 1.88 -11.28
N THR A 290 -2.18 2.02 -11.66
CA THR A 290 -2.60 2.81 -12.83
C THR A 290 -3.38 4.03 -12.38
N LYS A 291 -3.31 5.09 -13.18
CA LYS A 291 -4.05 6.34 -12.95
C LYS A 291 -5.04 6.60 -14.08
N GLY A 292 -6.26 6.95 -13.74
CA GLY A 292 -7.34 7.31 -14.67
C GLY A 292 -8.12 8.53 -14.20
N ASN A 293 -9.03 9.00 -15.05
CA ASN A 293 -9.98 10.07 -14.71
C ASN A 293 -11.27 9.54 -14.06
N SER A 294 -11.47 8.22 -14.09
CA SER A 294 -12.54 7.51 -13.39
C SER A 294 -12.06 6.14 -12.92
N LYS A 295 -12.85 5.48 -12.06
CA LYS A 295 -12.59 4.11 -11.61
C LYS A 295 -12.48 3.14 -12.78
N GLU A 296 -13.42 3.21 -13.72
CA GLU A 296 -13.48 2.32 -14.89
C GLU A 296 -12.26 2.48 -15.79
N GLU A 297 -11.79 3.72 -15.99
CA GLU A 297 -10.58 3.96 -16.78
C GLU A 297 -9.34 3.38 -16.09
N ALA A 298 -9.20 3.60 -14.79
CA ALA A 298 -8.08 3.11 -14.00
C ALA A 298 -8.04 1.56 -13.96
N ASP A 299 -9.19 0.92 -13.73
CA ASP A 299 -9.34 -0.55 -13.72
C ASP A 299 -9.02 -1.15 -15.10
N ARG A 300 -9.59 -0.60 -16.18
CA ARG A 300 -9.31 -1.07 -17.54
C ARG A 300 -7.82 -0.94 -17.90
N LYS A 301 -7.17 0.15 -17.47
CA LYS A 301 -5.72 0.30 -17.65
C LYS A 301 -4.96 -0.75 -16.85
N LEU A 302 -5.37 -1.04 -15.61
CA LEU A 302 -4.71 -2.01 -14.74
C LEU A 302 -4.72 -3.40 -15.37
N ASP A 303 -5.88 -3.85 -15.85
CA ASP A 303 -6.04 -5.16 -16.48
C ASP A 303 -5.18 -5.30 -17.74
N LEU A 304 -5.16 -4.25 -18.58
CA LEU A 304 -4.34 -4.23 -19.78
C LEU A 304 -2.84 -4.31 -19.43
N ILE A 305 -2.37 -3.41 -18.57
CA ILE A 305 -0.96 -3.32 -18.18
C ILE A 305 -0.51 -4.61 -17.49
N LEU A 306 -1.32 -5.19 -16.61
CA LEU A 306 -0.98 -6.44 -15.94
C LEU A 306 -0.76 -7.58 -16.95
N ASN A 307 -1.66 -7.73 -17.92
CA ASN A 307 -1.57 -8.80 -18.91
C ASN A 307 -0.35 -8.61 -19.82
N GLU A 308 -0.18 -7.41 -20.39
CA GLU A 308 0.98 -7.11 -21.23
C GLU A 308 2.30 -7.22 -20.45
N PHE A 309 2.33 -6.78 -19.19
CA PHE A 309 3.53 -6.87 -18.37
C PHE A 309 3.90 -8.31 -18.03
N LYS A 310 2.92 -9.19 -17.78
CA LYS A 310 3.18 -10.61 -17.57
C LYS A 310 3.81 -11.25 -18.81
N GLU A 311 3.26 -11.01 -19.98
CA GLU A 311 3.81 -11.51 -21.25
C GLU A 311 5.22 -10.97 -21.50
N TYR A 312 5.41 -9.67 -21.28
CA TYR A 312 6.72 -9.03 -21.38
C TYR A 312 7.74 -9.70 -20.45
N MET A 313 7.41 -9.88 -19.17
CA MET A 313 8.30 -10.52 -18.21
C MET A 313 8.64 -11.96 -18.59
N GLU A 314 7.66 -12.73 -19.07
CA GLU A 314 7.87 -14.11 -19.52
C GLU A 314 8.79 -14.20 -20.75
N SER A 315 8.83 -13.16 -21.60
CA SER A 315 9.78 -13.05 -22.72
C SER A 315 11.22 -12.77 -22.30
N LEU A 316 11.47 -12.44 -21.02
CA LEU A 316 12.78 -12.10 -20.48
C LEU A 316 13.46 -13.24 -19.70
N LYS A 317 12.87 -14.43 -19.67
CA LYS A 317 13.48 -15.62 -19.03
C LYS A 317 14.83 -16.00 -19.64
#